data_AF-A0A1Z8V3E2-F1
#
_entry.id   AF-A0A1Z8V3E2-F1
#
_cell.length_a   1.000
_cell.length_b   1.000
_cell.length_c   1.000
_cell.angle_alpha   90.00
_cell.angle_beta   90.00
_cell.angle_gamma   90.00
#
_symmetry.space_group_name_H-M   'P 1'
#
loop_
_entity.id
_entity.type
_entity.pdbx_description
1 polymer ?
#
loop_
_entity_poly.entity_id
_entity_poly.type
_entity_poly.pdbx_seq_one_letter_code
_entity_poly.pdbx_strand_id
1 'polypeptide(L)'
;MLIKDNVSIGIEWRFGADWPGQRCGAKTRKGTECQRPANKKNGRCRLHGGASTGPKTDAGRAMIAKSNTKHGKYTKDKILKRKEDAKISSEFWARTKMIEIRLRAAGVIE
;
A
#
# COMPACT_ATOMS: atom_id res chain seq x y z
N MET A 1 5.37 30.84 20.03
CA MET A 1 4.18 31.41 20.69
C MET A 1 4.56 31.61 22.14
N LEU A 2 4.75 32.87 22.55
CA LEU A 2 5.35 33.23 23.84
C LEU A 2 4.44 32.81 24.99
N ILE A 3 5.05 32.13 25.96
CA ILE A 3 4.42 31.60 27.16
C ILE A 3 4.09 32.81 28.03
N LYS A 4 2.80 33.11 28.22
CA LYS A 4 2.40 34.11 29.21
C LYS A 4 2.57 33.47 30.59
N ASP A 5 3.55 33.93 31.35
CA ASP A 5 3.66 33.80 32.81
C ASP A 5 3.78 32.38 33.39
N ASN A 6 4.73 31.55 32.91
CA ASN A 6 5.09 30.24 33.51
C ASN A 6 3.91 29.26 33.78
N VAL A 7 2.73 29.50 33.18
CA VAL A 7 1.55 28.67 33.41
C VAL A 7 1.68 27.38 32.60
N SER A 8 1.91 26.26 33.29
CA SER A 8 1.94 24.90 32.72
C SER A 8 0.54 24.31 32.50
N ILE A 9 -0.48 24.92 33.10
CA ILE A 9 -1.88 24.50 33.00
C ILE A 9 -2.33 24.59 31.54
N GLY A 10 -2.75 23.44 30.99
CA GLY A 10 -3.27 23.33 29.63
C GLY A 10 -2.22 23.12 28.53
N ILE A 11 -0.92 23.01 28.84
CA ILE A 11 0.12 22.68 27.84
C ILE A 11 -0.17 21.33 27.17
N GLU A 12 -0.60 20.33 27.93
CA GLU A 12 -1.00 19.01 27.43
C GLU A 12 -2.14 19.06 26.39
N TRP A 13 -3.01 20.07 26.47
CA TRP A 13 -4.14 20.29 25.57
C TRP A 13 -3.83 21.30 24.43
N ARG A 14 -2.69 21.99 24.48
CA ARG A 14 -2.28 22.94 23.42
C ARG A 14 -1.65 22.17 22.26
N PHE A 15 -2.23 22.33 21.07
CA PHE A 15 -1.66 21.77 19.86
C PHE A 15 -0.38 22.54 19.45
N GLY A 16 0.80 22.01 19.77
CA GLY A 16 2.13 22.52 19.37
C GLY A 16 3.03 21.45 18.76
N ALA A 17 4.28 21.76 18.42
CA ALA A 17 5.21 20.76 17.87
C ALA A 17 5.37 19.55 18.81
N ASP A 18 5.45 19.81 20.12
CA ASP A 18 5.70 18.82 21.17
C ASP A 18 4.42 18.22 21.79
N TRP A 19 3.28 18.30 21.10
CA TRP A 19 2.04 17.72 21.63
C TRP A 19 2.17 16.19 21.70
N PRO A 20 1.89 15.55 22.86
CA PRO A 20 2.14 14.11 23.05
C PRO A 20 1.16 13.20 22.29
N GLY A 21 0.07 13.74 21.73
CA GLY A 21 -0.91 12.96 21.00
C GLY A 21 -0.49 12.64 19.56
N GLN A 22 -1.12 11.61 18.98
CA GLN A 22 -0.83 11.21 17.60
C GLN A 22 -1.32 12.25 16.58
N ARG A 23 -0.40 12.73 15.74
CA ARG A 23 -0.71 13.58 14.58
C ARG A 23 -1.29 12.76 13.43
N CYS A 24 -2.15 13.39 12.63
CA CYS A 24 -2.75 12.73 11.46
C CYS A 24 -1.71 12.29 10.42
N GLY A 25 -0.66 13.07 10.18
CA GLY A 25 0.42 12.73 9.26
C GLY A 25 0.01 12.56 7.78
N ALA A 26 -1.21 12.94 7.40
CA ALA A 26 -1.64 12.81 6.00
C ALA A 26 -1.03 13.96 5.17
N LYS A 27 -0.63 13.68 3.93
CA LYS A 27 -0.10 14.70 3.02
C LYS A 27 -1.18 15.75 2.73
N THR A 28 -0.91 16.99 3.10
CA THR A 28 -1.79 18.12 2.82
C THR A 28 -1.60 18.62 1.39
N ARG A 29 -2.48 19.53 0.93
CA ARG A 29 -2.34 20.17 -0.39
C ARG A 29 -1.02 20.93 -0.57
N LYS A 30 -0.41 21.39 0.53
CA LYS A 30 0.91 22.06 0.52
C LYS A 30 2.09 21.07 0.47
N GLY A 31 1.82 19.77 0.43
CA GLY A 31 2.84 18.72 0.44
C GLY A 31 3.37 18.36 1.83
N THR A 32 3.09 19.15 2.85
CA THR A 32 3.50 18.90 4.25
C THR A 32 2.54 17.96 4.97
N GLU A 33 3.00 17.35 6.07
CA GLU A 33 2.18 16.46 6.90
C GLU A 33 1.12 17.18 7.73
N CYS A 34 -0.05 16.55 7.88
CA CYS A 34 -1.16 17.10 8.65
C CYS A 34 -0.90 17.07 10.16
N GLN A 35 -0.86 18.25 10.76
CA GLN A 35 -0.66 18.47 12.21
C GLN A 35 -1.95 18.40 13.05
N ARG A 36 -3.11 18.11 12.45
CA ARG A 36 -4.36 17.94 13.21
C ARG A 36 -4.30 16.68 14.07
N PRO A 37 -4.98 16.66 15.23
CA PRO A 37 -5.09 15.46 16.05
C PRO A 37 -5.72 14.31 15.24
N ALA A 38 -5.11 13.14 15.34
CA ALA A 38 -5.63 11.91 14.75
C ALA A 38 -6.87 11.41 15.51
N ASN A 39 -7.75 10.71 14.80
CA ASN A 39 -8.75 9.87 15.46
C ASN A 39 -8.05 8.62 16.04
N LYS A 40 -8.38 8.26 17.28
CA LYS A 40 -7.88 7.06 17.96
C LYS A 40 -8.12 5.76 17.19
N LYS A 41 -9.16 5.70 16.34
CA LYS A 41 -9.54 4.47 15.63
C LYS A 41 -8.65 4.14 14.42
N ASN A 42 -8.26 5.14 13.64
CA ASN A 42 -7.60 4.93 12.35
C ASN A 42 -6.38 5.83 12.10
N GLY A 43 -5.96 6.62 13.10
CA GLY A 43 -4.76 7.45 13.01
C GLY A 43 -4.88 8.67 12.10
N ARG A 44 -6.04 8.94 11.47
CA ARG A 44 -6.25 10.10 10.61
C ARG A 44 -7.22 11.10 11.22
N CYS A 45 -7.07 12.39 10.92
CA CYS A 45 -8.01 13.41 11.38
C CYS A 45 -9.31 13.37 10.57
N ARG A 46 -10.38 13.97 11.09
CA ARG A 46 -11.71 14.00 10.45
C ARG A 46 -11.68 14.45 8.98
N LEU A 47 -10.79 15.38 8.61
CA LEU A 47 -10.65 15.88 7.24
C LEU A 47 -9.92 14.91 6.29
N HIS A 48 -9.09 14.02 6.83
CA HIS A 48 -8.34 13.03 6.06
C HIS A 48 -8.91 11.62 6.25
N GLY A 49 -10.24 11.51 6.36
CA GLY A 49 -10.93 10.22 6.47
C GLY A 49 -10.97 9.64 7.89
N GLY A 50 -10.55 10.40 8.91
CA GLY A 50 -10.59 9.97 10.31
C GLY A 50 -11.97 9.56 10.82
N ALA A 51 -13.03 10.11 10.24
CA ALA A 51 -14.42 9.75 10.54
C ALA A 51 -15.00 8.69 9.57
N SER A 52 -14.27 8.33 8.52
CA SER A 52 -14.72 7.33 7.56
C SER A 52 -14.63 5.93 8.18
N THR A 53 -15.70 5.15 8.04
CA THR A 53 -15.76 3.76 8.50
C THR A 53 -15.49 2.75 7.38
N GLY A 54 -15.43 3.21 6.13
CA GLY A 54 -15.37 2.34 4.96
C GLY A 54 -16.63 1.48 4.76
N PRO A 55 -16.66 0.64 3.72
CA PRO A 55 -17.75 -0.30 3.50
C PRO A 55 -17.75 -1.42 4.55
N LYS A 56 -18.86 -1.57 5.27
CA LYS A 56 -19.02 -2.60 6.31
C LYS A 56 -19.46 -3.96 5.76
N THR A 57 -20.12 -3.99 4.62
CA THR A 57 -20.66 -5.20 3.99
C THR A 57 -19.71 -5.76 2.94
N ASP A 58 -19.79 -7.07 2.68
CA ASP A 58 -19.04 -7.73 1.60
C ASP A 58 -19.40 -7.15 0.23
N ALA A 59 -20.69 -6.93 -0.03
CA ALA A 59 -21.15 -6.28 -1.25
C ALA A 59 -20.53 -4.88 -1.42
N GLY A 60 -20.46 -4.08 -0.35
CA GLY A 60 -19.84 -2.76 -0.39
C GLY A 60 -18.34 -2.83 -0.67
N ARG A 61 -17.62 -3.79 -0.05
CA ARG A 61 -16.20 -4.03 -0.33
C ARG A 61 -15.97 -4.44 -1.79
N ALA A 62 -16.80 -5.33 -2.32
CA ALA A 62 -16.72 -5.79 -3.70
C ALA A 62 -16.97 -4.64 -4.70
N MET A 63 -17.94 -3.76 -4.43
CA MET A 63 -18.22 -2.59 -5.26
C MET A 63 -17.04 -1.61 -5.30
N ILE A 64 -16.43 -1.30 -4.15
CA ILE A 64 -15.23 -0.45 -4.11
C ILE A 64 -14.05 -1.12 -4.81
N ALA A 65 -13.84 -2.42 -4.60
CA ALA A 65 -12.78 -3.16 -5.28
C ALA A 65 -12.95 -3.12 -6.81
N LYS A 66 -14.19 -3.32 -7.30
CA LYS A 66 -14.54 -3.22 -8.72
C LYS A 66 -14.28 -1.81 -9.26
N SER A 67 -14.72 -0.77 -8.55
CA SER A 67 -14.51 0.63 -8.94
C SER A 67 -13.03 1.00 -9.03
N ASN A 68 -12.20 0.52 -8.09
CA ASN A 68 -10.76 0.76 -8.09
C ASN A 68 -9.99 -0.09 -9.11
N THR A 69 -10.63 -1.08 -9.75
CA THR A 69 -9.98 -1.95 -10.73
C THR A 69 -9.87 -1.24 -12.08
N LYS A 70 -8.66 -0.81 -12.44
CA LYS A 70 -8.41 -0.13 -13.74
C LYS A 70 -8.27 -1.09 -14.92
N HIS A 71 -7.43 -2.12 -14.80
CA HIS A 71 -7.08 -3.02 -15.91
C HIS A 71 -7.22 -4.52 -15.58
N GLY A 72 -7.45 -4.88 -14.32
CA GLY A 72 -7.57 -6.29 -13.90
C GLY A 72 -6.29 -7.12 -13.93
N LYS A 73 -5.15 -6.61 -14.41
CA LYS A 73 -3.87 -7.34 -14.52
C LYS A 73 -3.30 -7.86 -13.19
N TYR A 74 -3.75 -7.28 -12.08
CA TYR A 74 -3.29 -7.60 -10.72
C TYR A 74 -4.38 -8.26 -9.88
N THR A 75 -5.45 -8.78 -10.49
CA THR A 75 -6.37 -9.65 -9.76
C THR A 75 -5.66 -10.93 -9.35
N LYS A 76 -6.12 -11.54 -8.25
CA LYS A 76 -5.53 -12.76 -7.70
C LYS A 76 -5.40 -13.85 -8.75
N ASP A 77 -6.45 -14.04 -9.56
CA ASP A 77 -6.49 -15.07 -10.60
C ASP A 77 -5.49 -14.80 -11.73
N LYS A 78 -5.35 -13.54 -12.16
CA LYS A 78 -4.39 -13.17 -13.22
C LYS A 78 -2.95 -13.29 -12.73
N ILE A 79 -2.69 -12.97 -11.46
CA ILE A 79 -1.38 -13.18 -10.85
C ILE A 79 -1.08 -14.68 -10.74
N LEU A 80 -2.04 -15.49 -10.28
CA LEU A 80 -1.87 -16.93 -10.16
C LEU A 80 -1.59 -17.56 -11.52
N LYS A 81 -2.41 -17.25 -12.53
CA LYS A 81 -2.20 -17.72 -13.91
C LYS A 81 -0.82 -17.32 -14.44
N ARG A 82 -0.37 -16.07 -14.22
CA ARG A 82 0.97 -15.64 -14.63
C ARG A 82 2.07 -16.47 -13.96
N LYS A 83 1.91 -16.85 -12.69
CA LYS A 83 2.88 -17.70 -11.99
C LYS A 83 2.90 -19.12 -12.56
N GLU A 84 1.73 -19.68 -12.87
CA GLU A 84 1.61 -20.98 -13.52
C GLU A 84 2.25 -20.97 -14.92
N ASP A 85 1.89 -19.99 -15.75
CA ASP A 85 2.44 -19.81 -17.09
C ASP A 85 3.97 -19.63 -17.04
N ALA A 86 4.48 -18.87 -16.05
CA ALA A 86 5.91 -18.69 -15.85
C ALA A 86 6.61 -19.99 -15.44
N LYS A 87 5.97 -20.84 -14.62
CA LYS A 87 6.52 -22.15 -14.24
C LYS A 87 6.62 -23.07 -15.46
N ILE A 88 5.54 -23.16 -16.24
CA ILE A 88 5.50 -23.97 -17.48
C ILE A 88 6.58 -23.48 -18.45
N SER A 89 6.67 -22.16 -18.64
CA SER A 89 7.68 -21.57 -19.51
C SER A 89 9.10 -21.89 -19.02
N SER A 90 9.35 -21.79 -17.72
CA SER A 90 10.67 -22.10 -17.13
C SER A 90 11.07 -23.56 -17.35
N GLU A 91 10.13 -24.50 -17.17
CA GLU A 91 10.36 -25.92 -17.44
C GLU A 91 10.65 -26.19 -18.92
N PHE A 92 9.90 -25.54 -19.82
CA PHE A 92 10.12 -25.64 -21.26
C PHE A 92 11.50 -25.10 -21.68
N TRP A 93 11.89 -23.93 -21.16
CA TRP A 93 13.20 -23.33 -21.41
C TRP A 93 14.34 -24.22 -20.90
N ALA A 94 14.20 -24.79 -19.69
CA ALA A 94 15.20 -25.71 -19.15
C ALA A 94 15.35 -26.96 -20.02
N ARG A 95 14.24 -27.57 -20.46
CA ARG A 95 14.27 -28.74 -21.33
C ARG A 95 14.89 -28.43 -22.69
N THR A 96 14.51 -27.32 -23.30
CA THR A 96 15.05 -26.90 -24.61
C THR A 96 16.55 -26.66 -24.52
N LYS A 97 17.00 -25.98 -23.46
CA LYS A 97 18.43 -25.77 -23.19
C LYS A 97 19.20 -27.09 -23.02
N MET A 98 18.62 -28.07 -22.33
CA MET A 98 19.26 -29.39 -22.18
C MET A 98 19.39 -30.14 -23.51
N ILE A 99 18.39 -30.01 -24.40
CA ILE A 99 18.45 -30.60 -25.74
C ILE A 99 19.54 -29.91 -26.56
N GLU A 100 19.59 -28.57 -26.55
CA GLU A 100 20.62 -27.79 -27.23
C GLU A 100 22.03 -28.20 -26.79
N ILE A 101 22.25 -28.32 -25.47
CA ILE A 101 23.53 -28.78 -24.91
C ILE A 101 23.91 -30.17 -25.44
N ARG A 102 22.96 -31.12 -25.49
CA ARG A 102 23.22 -32.47 -26.00
C ARG A 102 23.55 -32.46 -27.49
N LEU A 103 22.86 -31.64 -28.27
CA LEU A 103 23.09 -31.55 -29.72
C LEU A 103 24.45 -30.91 -30.04
N ARG A 104 24.87 -29.88 -29.28
CA ARG A 104 26.23 -29.34 -29.35
C ARG A 104 27.29 -30.37 -28.99
N ALA A 105 27.09 -31.11 -27.89
CA ALA A 105 28.02 -32.16 -27.47
C ALA A 105 28.15 -33.30 -28.49
N ALA A 106 27.07 -33.59 -29.23
CA ALA A 106 27.06 -34.56 -30.32
C ALA A 106 27.61 -34.00 -31.65
N GLY A 107 27.99 -32.71 -31.71
CA GLY A 107 28.49 -32.06 -32.93
C GLY A 107 27.43 -31.85 -34.01
N VAL A 108 26.14 -31.95 -33.68
CA VAL A 108 25.03 -31.76 -34.63
C VAL A 108 24.78 -30.27 -34.89
N ILE A 109 25.08 -29.43 -33.91
CA ILE A 109 24.93 -27.97 -33.96
C ILE A 109 26.21 -27.36 -33.38
N GLU A 110 26.65 -26.22 -33.92
CA GLU A 110 27.79 -25.44 -33.40
C GLU A 110 27.50 -24.79 -32.03
#